data_AF-A0A2D8BUW2-F1
#
_entry.id   AF-A0A2D8BUW2-F1
#
_cell.length_a   1.000
_cell.length_b   1.000
_cell.length_c   1.000
_cell.angle_alpha   90.00
_cell.angle_beta   90.00
_cell.angle_gamma   90.00
#
_symmetry.space_group_name_H-M   'P 1'
#
loop_
_entity.id
_entity.type
_entity.pdbx_description
1 polymer ?
#
loop_
_entity_poly.entity_id
_entity_poly.type
_entity_poly.pdbx_seq_one_letter_code
_entity_poly.pdbx_strand_id
1 'polypeptide(L)'
;MKKVPITSEIRAQLRQLRQKSGLGPTAFLAQADDPPPGLSVNMIYGWLNGHRKSAERAHLDYVLDRWSQASKRVLLSVKAVALLISERERTGVGAQLLLRHAQGAPADLKGGMVDRWFTGTTKSAMEHHLEFVLAAYAALPDKPPTRARVRAQRIPLDKARIEQLEHLRQSTGIGPQALFTGAGDAPAGLNSNAVYAWLDGRMTHIRADHYDYVVERWRSIPARLELTPARRARLVEESRRTKVGWTAILRHIGLSPQQLTPVDLSQWANGKIASVRSDLWKQVLEAYAALPDAAPKPKTAQRPYQGGRSTGERRVFTEQDRATLETERERTGVSQAELLRRVKAGQPDDLTAGKISGWINNPPTTVPVRLIEWTLGAWRSLPDKAL
;
A
#
# COMPACT_ATOMS: atom_id res chain seq x y z
N MET A 1 59.39 -19.40 42.94
CA MET A 1 58.06 -18.72 42.95
C MET A 1 57.87 -18.00 44.27
N LYS A 2 57.55 -16.70 44.24
CA LYS A 2 57.40 -15.87 45.45
C LYS A 2 56.04 -16.12 46.09
N LYS A 3 56.03 -16.72 47.29
CA LYS A 3 54.80 -16.90 48.08
C LYS A 3 54.47 -15.61 48.84
N VAL A 4 53.18 -15.30 48.91
CA VAL A 4 52.63 -14.18 49.69
C VAL A 4 51.68 -14.72 50.76
N PRO A 5 51.67 -14.15 51.97
CA PRO A 5 50.71 -14.54 53.00
C PRO A 5 49.30 -14.11 52.60
N ILE A 6 48.32 -14.99 52.81
CA ILE A 6 46.90 -14.69 52.64
C ILE A 6 46.38 -14.10 53.95
N THR A 7 46.37 -12.76 54.03
CA THR A 7 45.93 -12.03 55.22
C THR A 7 44.40 -12.05 55.37
N SER A 8 43.87 -11.49 56.48
CA SER A 8 42.43 -11.27 56.66
C SER A 8 41.84 -10.37 55.58
N GLU A 9 42.59 -9.35 55.17
CA GLU A 9 42.19 -8.32 54.22
C GLU A 9 42.04 -8.92 52.81
N ILE A 10 43.03 -9.71 52.37
CA ILE A 10 42.97 -10.42 51.08
C ILE A 10 41.78 -11.38 51.05
N ARG A 11 41.49 -12.08 52.16
CA ARG A 11 40.31 -12.97 52.24
C ARG A 11 39.00 -12.20 52.15
N ALA A 12 38.90 -11.05 52.81
CA ALA A 12 37.73 -10.18 52.71
C ALA A 12 37.54 -9.68 51.28
N GLN A 13 38.62 -9.27 50.60
CA GLN A 13 38.59 -8.85 49.21
C GLN A 13 38.13 -9.97 48.27
N LEU A 14 38.69 -11.18 48.39
CA LEU A 14 38.27 -12.33 47.58
C LEU A 14 36.78 -12.67 47.80
N ARG A 15 36.29 -12.59 49.05
CA ARG A 15 34.87 -12.80 49.36
C ARG A 15 33.98 -11.72 48.76
N GLN A 16 34.39 -10.45 48.84
CA GLN A 16 33.65 -9.33 48.26
C GLN A 16 33.57 -9.45 46.73
N LEU A 17 34.69 -9.75 46.07
CA LEU A 17 34.74 -9.93 44.62
C LEU A 17 33.93 -11.15 44.17
N ARG A 18 34.01 -12.26 44.91
CA ARG A 18 33.16 -13.44 44.70
C ARG A 18 31.67 -13.09 44.86
N GLN A 19 31.31 -12.29 45.86
CA GLN A 19 29.92 -11.88 46.09
C GLN A 19 29.43 -10.94 44.98
N LYS A 20 30.26 -9.99 44.55
CA LYS A 20 29.96 -9.00 43.50
C LYS A 20 29.77 -9.66 42.12
N SER A 21 30.64 -10.61 41.78
CA SER A 21 30.56 -11.37 40.52
C SER A 21 29.54 -12.51 40.58
N GLY A 22 29.25 -13.02 41.79
CA GLY A 22 28.50 -14.25 42.04
C GLY A 22 29.05 -15.49 41.33
N LEU A 23 30.30 -15.46 40.87
CA LEU A 23 30.99 -16.61 40.31
C LEU A 23 31.67 -17.39 41.44
N GLY A 24 31.25 -18.63 41.66
CA GLY A 24 31.98 -19.55 42.54
C GLY A 24 33.33 -19.95 41.92
N PRO A 25 34.31 -20.39 42.73
CA PRO A 25 35.64 -20.78 42.24
C PRO A 25 35.64 -21.78 41.08
N THR A 26 34.69 -22.72 41.05
CA THR A 26 34.51 -23.68 39.95
C THR A 26 34.11 -23.00 38.64
N ALA A 27 33.06 -22.16 38.68
CA ALA A 27 32.58 -21.45 37.49
C ALA A 27 33.60 -20.39 37.02
N PHE A 28 34.26 -19.75 37.97
CA PHE A 28 35.33 -18.79 37.73
C PHE A 28 36.48 -19.40 36.92
N LEU A 29 36.99 -20.57 37.31
CA LEU A 29 38.06 -21.25 36.55
C LEU A 29 37.56 -21.92 35.28
N ALA A 30 36.29 -22.34 35.21
CA ALA A 30 35.72 -22.90 33.99
C ALA A 30 35.56 -21.85 32.88
N GLN A 31 35.34 -20.58 33.26
CA GLN A 31 35.36 -19.42 32.35
C GLN A 31 36.78 -18.84 32.18
N ALA A 32 37.77 -19.59 32.64
CA ALA A 32 39.21 -19.43 32.63
C ALA A 32 39.92 -19.32 31.26
N ASP A 33 40.21 -18.15 30.71
CA ASP A 33 41.19 -18.06 29.60
C ASP A 33 42.60 -18.12 30.20
N ASP A 34 43.33 -19.18 29.89
CA ASP A 34 44.73 -19.44 30.28
C ASP A 34 45.00 -19.25 31.79
N PRO A 35 44.43 -20.10 32.68
CA PRO A 35 44.72 -20.01 34.10
C PRO A 35 46.19 -20.35 34.39
N PRO A 36 46.87 -19.63 35.30
CA PRO A 36 48.26 -19.91 35.66
C PRO A 36 48.48 -21.39 36.00
N PRO A 37 49.56 -22.03 35.49
CA PRO A 37 49.82 -23.44 35.73
C PRO A 37 49.77 -23.81 37.21
N GLY A 38 49.03 -24.88 37.52
CA GLY A 38 48.86 -25.38 38.89
C GLY A 38 47.78 -24.66 39.70
N LEU A 39 47.18 -23.57 39.23
CA LEU A 39 46.02 -22.96 39.89
C LEU A 39 44.82 -23.90 39.80
N SER A 40 44.27 -24.31 40.95
CA SER A 40 43.11 -25.19 41.01
C SER A 40 41.99 -24.64 41.89
N VAL A 41 40.77 -25.13 41.66
CA VAL A 41 39.56 -24.76 42.42
C VAL A 41 39.77 -24.94 43.93
N ASN A 42 40.45 -26.02 44.33
CA ASN A 42 40.75 -26.32 45.75
C ASN A 42 41.72 -25.31 46.38
N MET A 43 42.61 -24.70 45.59
CA MET A 43 43.49 -23.64 46.07
C MET A 43 42.68 -22.40 46.44
N ILE A 44 41.78 -22.00 45.55
CA ILE A 44 40.91 -20.84 45.74
C ILE A 44 39.98 -21.05 46.95
N TYR A 45 39.36 -22.23 47.09
CA TYR A 45 38.59 -22.57 48.30
C TYR A 45 39.47 -22.57 49.56
N GLY A 46 40.69 -23.09 49.46
CA GLY A 46 41.66 -23.06 50.56
C GLY A 46 41.98 -21.64 51.05
N TRP A 47 42.10 -20.67 50.13
CA TRP A 47 42.29 -19.25 50.48
C TRP A 47 41.03 -18.64 51.10
N LEU A 48 39.87 -18.83 50.47
CA LEU A 48 38.58 -18.28 50.94
C LEU A 48 38.20 -18.77 52.35
N ASN A 49 38.49 -20.05 52.65
CA ASN A 49 38.15 -20.70 53.92
C ASN A 49 39.28 -20.57 54.97
N GLY A 50 40.48 -20.11 54.56
CA GLY A 50 41.63 -19.95 55.47
C GLY A 50 42.43 -21.23 55.74
N HIS A 51 42.15 -22.34 55.06
CA HIS A 51 42.95 -23.56 55.15
C HIS A 51 44.36 -23.39 54.54
N ARG A 52 44.53 -22.46 53.60
CA ARG A 52 45.83 -22.12 53.01
C ARG A 52 46.25 -20.71 53.41
N LYS A 53 47.34 -20.61 54.19
CA LYS A 53 47.87 -19.34 54.74
C LYS A 53 48.78 -18.57 53.77
N SER A 54 49.15 -19.17 52.64
CA SER A 54 49.94 -18.52 51.59
C SER A 54 49.45 -18.92 50.21
N ALA A 55 49.69 -18.04 49.24
CA ALA A 55 49.47 -18.27 47.83
C ALA A 55 50.72 -17.93 47.04
N GLU A 56 50.88 -18.53 45.88
CA GLU A 56 51.80 -17.99 44.90
C GLU A 56 51.27 -16.65 44.40
N ARG A 57 52.14 -15.63 44.34
CA ARG A 57 51.74 -14.27 43.96
C ARG A 57 51.03 -14.22 42.61
N ALA A 58 51.58 -14.89 41.59
CA ALA A 58 50.99 -14.93 40.25
C ALA A 58 49.55 -15.49 40.26
N HIS A 59 49.27 -16.51 41.07
CA HIS A 59 47.92 -17.08 41.16
C HIS A 59 46.95 -16.14 41.88
N LEU A 60 47.39 -15.49 42.96
CA LEU A 60 46.54 -14.58 43.71
C LEU A 60 46.18 -13.34 42.87
N ASP A 61 47.18 -12.75 42.21
CA ASP A 61 47.01 -11.55 41.37
C ASP A 61 46.04 -11.86 40.23
N TYR A 62 46.20 -13.02 39.57
CA TYR A 62 45.27 -13.50 38.53
C TYR A 62 43.83 -13.62 39.04
N VAL A 63 43.64 -14.23 40.22
CA VAL A 63 42.29 -14.43 40.77
C VAL A 63 41.64 -13.11 41.15
N LEU A 64 42.39 -12.18 41.75
CA LEU A 64 41.89 -10.85 42.12
C LEU A 64 41.52 -10.03 40.88
N ASP A 65 42.42 -9.97 39.89
CA ASP A 65 42.22 -9.24 38.65
C ASP A 65 40.99 -9.78 37.90
N ARG A 66 40.96 -11.08 37.63
CA ARG A 66 39.87 -11.68 36.86
C ARG A 66 38.52 -11.60 37.57
N TRP A 67 38.45 -11.79 38.90
CA TRP A 67 37.17 -11.60 39.61
C TRP A 67 36.75 -10.12 39.68
N SER A 68 37.68 -9.18 39.60
CA SER A 68 37.36 -7.76 39.52
C SER A 68 36.76 -7.36 38.17
N GLN A 69 37.18 -8.06 37.10
CA GLN A 69 36.67 -7.91 35.73
C GLN A 69 35.37 -8.70 35.48
N ALA A 70 35.07 -9.71 36.30
CA ALA A 70 33.87 -10.51 36.16
C ALA A 70 32.60 -9.65 36.26
N SER A 71 31.65 -9.91 35.35
CA SER A 71 30.40 -9.16 35.23
C SER A 71 29.66 -9.03 36.55
N LYS A 72 29.22 -7.81 36.86
CA LYS A 72 28.45 -7.50 38.07
C LYS A 72 27.10 -8.24 38.03
N ARG A 73 26.77 -8.93 39.12
CA ARG A 73 25.42 -9.46 39.33
C ARG A 73 24.58 -8.46 40.10
N VAL A 74 23.33 -8.31 39.66
CA VAL A 74 22.32 -7.50 40.32
C VAL A 74 21.25 -8.40 40.91
N LEU A 75 20.76 -8.04 42.09
CA LEU A 75 19.56 -8.66 42.66
C LEU A 75 18.35 -8.25 41.83
N LEU A 76 17.53 -9.22 41.46
CA LEU A 76 16.29 -8.97 40.75
C LEU A 76 15.28 -8.37 41.73
N SER A 77 15.14 -7.04 41.68
CA SER A 77 14.12 -6.35 42.47
C SER A 77 12.71 -6.75 42.03
N VAL A 78 11.73 -6.63 42.93
CA VAL A 78 10.30 -6.87 42.61
C VAL A 78 9.88 -6.01 41.41
N LYS A 79 10.37 -4.77 41.34
CA LYS A 79 10.11 -3.86 40.22
C LYS A 79 10.68 -4.37 38.89
N ALA A 80 11.92 -4.88 38.89
CA ALA A 80 12.53 -5.41 37.67
C ALA A 80 11.80 -6.66 37.16
N VAL A 81 11.39 -7.55 38.07
CA VAL A 81 10.59 -8.74 37.71
C VAL A 81 9.21 -8.34 37.19
N ALA A 82 8.53 -7.38 37.83
CA ALA A 82 7.24 -6.88 37.36
C ALA A 82 7.33 -6.23 35.97
N LEU A 83 8.40 -5.47 35.69
CA LEU A 83 8.65 -4.90 34.37
C LEU A 83 8.86 -6.00 33.31
N LEU A 84 9.69 -6.99 33.61
CA LEU A 84 9.90 -8.16 32.73
C LEU A 84 8.59 -8.89 32.43
N ILE A 85 7.74 -9.12 33.43
CA ILE A 85 6.43 -9.75 33.26
C ILE A 85 5.53 -8.89 32.37
N SER A 86 5.45 -7.59 32.63
CA SER A 86 4.65 -6.66 31.84
C SER A 86 5.08 -6.63 30.37
N GLU A 87 6.37 -6.60 30.10
CA GLU A 87 6.92 -6.65 28.74
C GLU A 87 6.63 -7.97 28.02
N ARG A 88 6.77 -9.10 28.73
CA ARG A 88 6.39 -10.42 28.20
C ARG A 88 4.90 -10.49 27.89
N GLU A 89 4.05 -9.91 28.73
CA GLU A 89 2.61 -9.85 28.51
C GLU A 89 2.24 -8.92 27.36
N ARG A 90 2.89 -7.75 27.26
CA ARG A 90 2.69 -6.78 26.18
C ARG A 90 3.02 -7.40 24.83
N THR A 91 4.17 -8.03 24.71
CA THR A 91 4.69 -8.59 23.44
C THR A 91 4.15 -9.99 23.13
N GLY A 92 3.72 -10.74 24.15
CA GLY A 92 3.28 -12.13 23.99
C GLY A 92 4.41 -13.09 23.60
N VAL A 93 5.66 -12.65 23.66
CA VAL A 93 6.84 -13.42 23.24
C VAL A 93 7.50 -14.06 24.46
N GLY A 94 7.62 -15.39 24.46
CA GLY A 94 8.35 -16.12 25.51
C GLY A 94 9.87 -15.91 25.41
N ALA A 95 10.60 -16.10 26.52
CA ALA A 95 12.04 -15.83 26.57
C ALA A 95 12.87 -16.60 25.53
N GLN A 96 12.56 -17.86 25.27
CA GLN A 96 13.26 -18.65 24.25
C GLN A 96 13.06 -18.06 22.84
N LEU A 97 11.86 -17.58 22.54
CA LEU A 97 11.54 -16.97 21.25
C LEU A 97 12.21 -15.58 21.14
N LEU A 98 12.20 -14.81 22.23
CA LEU A 98 12.89 -13.52 22.31
C LEU A 98 14.38 -13.67 21.95
N LEU A 99 15.10 -14.55 22.65
CA LEU A 99 16.54 -14.74 22.44
C LEU A 99 16.88 -15.31 21.07
N ARG A 100 15.98 -16.08 20.46
CA ARG A 100 16.17 -16.61 19.10
C ARG A 100 16.12 -15.52 18.03
N HIS A 101 15.35 -14.45 18.26
CA HIS A 101 15.15 -13.38 17.28
C HIS A 101 15.90 -12.09 17.62
N ALA A 102 16.37 -11.92 18.86
CA ALA A 102 17.16 -10.77 19.26
C ALA A 102 18.59 -10.87 18.70
N GLN A 103 19.04 -9.82 18.02
CA GLN A 103 20.42 -9.73 17.55
C GLN A 103 21.36 -9.45 18.71
N GLY A 104 22.54 -10.10 18.73
CA GLY A 104 23.57 -9.88 19.75
C GLY A 104 23.26 -10.51 21.11
N ALA A 105 22.44 -11.57 21.16
CA ALA A 105 22.21 -12.30 22.41
C ALA A 105 23.53 -12.83 23.01
N PRO A 106 23.83 -12.56 24.30
CA PRO A 106 25.01 -13.10 24.96
C PRO A 106 25.04 -14.63 24.88
N ALA A 107 26.17 -15.21 24.49
CA ALA A 107 26.29 -16.65 24.20
C ALA A 107 25.96 -17.55 25.41
N ASP A 108 26.15 -17.03 26.63
CA ASP A 108 25.88 -17.73 27.89
C ASP A 108 24.44 -17.51 28.41
N LEU A 109 23.68 -16.59 27.82
CA LEU A 109 22.29 -16.31 28.19
C LEU A 109 21.33 -17.27 27.49
N LYS A 110 20.66 -18.13 28.27
CA LYS A 110 19.68 -19.12 27.77
C LYS A 110 18.25 -18.74 28.14
N GLY A 111 17.27 -19.11 27.32
CA GLY A 111 15.86 -18.82 27.57
C GLY A 111 15.38 -19.32 28.93
N GLY A 112 15.79 -20.53 29.33
CA GLY A 112 15.47 -21.08 30.65
C GLY A 112 16.08 -20.32 31.83
N MET A 113 17.14 -19.52 31.64
CA MET A 113 17.64 -18.62 32.69
C MET A 113 16.68 -17.46 32.90
N VAL A 114 16.23 -16.84 31.81
CA VAL A 114 15.25 -15.74 31.83
C VAL A 114 13.91 -16.23 32.38
N ASP A 115 13.48 -17.45 32.03
CA ASP A 115 12.24 -18.03 32.57
C ASP A 115 12.28 -18.17 34.10
N ARG A 116 13.44 -18.52 34.67
CA ARG A 116 13.64 -18.57 36.12
C ARG A 116 13.63 -17.20 36.80
N TRP A 117 13.83 -16.12 36.05
CA TRP A 117 13.65 -14.75 36.57
C TRP A 117 12.16 -14.44 36.72
N PHE A 118 11.32 -14.84 35.76
CA PHE A 118 9.86 -14.65 35.86
C PHE A 118 9.24 -15.47 36.99
N THR A 119 9.71 -16.70 37.23
CA THR A 119 9.19 -17.57 38.30
C THR A 119 9.76 -17.22 39.69
N GLY A 120 10.73 -16.32 39.77
CA GLY A 120 11.44 -15.99 41.02
C GLY A 120 12.35 -17.10 41.55
N THR A 121 12.56 -18.18 40.79
CA THR A 121 13.48 -19.28 41.18
C THR A 121 14.91 -18.78 41.30
N THR A 122 15.31 -17.81 40.47
CA THR A 122 16.62 -17.15 40.56
C THR A 122 16.43 -15.71 41.03
N LYS A 123 17.15 -15.31 42.10
CA LYS A 123 17.03 -13.96 42.70
C LYS A 123 18.07 -12.95 42.21
N SER A 124 18.99 -13.35 41.32
CA SER A 124 20.01 -12.47 40.76
C SER A 124 20.31 -12.79 39.29
N ALA A 125 20.60 -11.76 38.50
CA ALA A 125 21.02 -11.88 37.11
C ALA A 125 22.34 -11.13 36.90
N MET A 126 23.07 -11.43 35.82
CA MET A 126 24.14 -10.53 35.39
C MET A 126 23.50 -9.22 34.89
N GLU A 127 24.08 -8.08 35.24
CA GLU A 127 23.54 -6.76 34.94
C GLU A 127 23.29 -6.59 33.42
N HIS A 128 24.31 -6.87 32.61
CA HIS A 128 24.21 -6.76 31.15
C HIS A 128 23.22 -7.75 30.52
N HIS A 129 22.99 -8.93 31.11
CA HIS A 129 21.96 -9.87 30.64
C HIS A 129 20.56 -9.31 30.89
N LEU A 130 20.33 -8.72 32.07
CA LEU A 130 19.04 -8.13 32.40
C LEU A 130 18.74 -6.92 31.50
N GLU A 131 19.73 -6.05 31.30
CA GLU A 131 19.64 -4.91 30.38
C GLU A 131 19.34 -5.36 28.95
N PHE A 132 20.07 -6.37 28.46
CA PHE A 132 19.84 -6.94 27.14
C PHE A 132 18.41 -7.45 26.97
N VAL A 133 17.89 -8.23 27.93
CA VAL A 133 16.53 -8.80 27.85
C VAL A 133 15.47 -7.71 27.89
N LEU A 134 15.62 -6.70 28.74
CA LEU A 134 14.70 -5.57 28.81
C LEU A 134 14.70 -4.76 27.50
N ALA A 135 15.88 -4.47 26.95
CA ALA A 135 16.02 -3.79 25.66
C ALA A 135 15.43 -4.60 24.51
N ALA A 136 15.68 -5.92 24.48
CA ALA A 136 15.13 -6.82 23.46
C ALA A 136 13.60 -6.86 23.51
N TYR A 137 13.00 -6.89 24.70
CA TYR A 137 11.56 -6.82 24.83
C TYR A 137 10.99 -5.46 24.41
N ALA A 138 11.60 -4.36 24.84
CA ALA A 138 11.17 -3.01 24.49
C ALA A 138 11.17 -2.76 22.97
N ALA A 139 12.08 -3.41 22.23
CA ALA A 139 12.15 -3.32 20.77
C ALA A 139 11.06 -4.10 20.03
N LEU A 140 10.34 -5.02 20.69
CA LEU A 140 9.28 -5.80 20.06
C LEU A 140 7.96 -5.01 20.00
N PRO A 141 7.17 -5.17 18.92
CA PRO A 141 5.83 -4.62 18.85
C PRO A 141 4.91 -5.29 19.88
N ASP A 142 3.81 -4.63 20.21
CA ASP A 142 2.75 -5.21 21.03
C ASP A 142 2.19 -6.48 20.39
N LYS A 143 1.80 -7.45 21.22
CA LYS A 143 1.19 -8.69 20.74
C LYS A 143 -0.07 -8.34 19.95
N PRO A 144 -0.27 -8.95 18.76
CA PRO A 144 -1.53 -8.81 18.07
C PRO A 144 -2.67 -9.27 19.00
N PRO A 145 -3.84 -8.63 18.95
CA PRO A 145 -4.97 -9.00 19.79
C PRO A 145 -5.25 -10.50 19.64
N THR A 146 -5.41 -11.20 20.75
CA THR A 146 -5.69 -12.64 20.74
C THR A 146 -6.98 -12.90 19.95
N ARG A 147 -7.12 -14.09 19.33
CA ARG A 147 -8.36 -14.47 18.62
C ARG A 147 -9.61 -14.29 19.49
N ALA A 148 -9.48 -14.49 20.81
CA ALA A 148 -10.56 -14.24 21.78
C ALA A 148 -10.93 -12.75 21.85
N ARG A 149 -9.94 -11.85 21.95
CA ARG A 149 -10.17 -10.39 21.94
C ARG A 149 -10.75 -9.92 20.61
N VAL A 150 -10.26 -10.44 19.49
CA VAL A 150 -10.82 -10.14 18.15
C VAL A 150 -12.26 -10.64 18.03
N ARG A 151 -12.61 -11.79 18.62
CA ARG A 151 -14.00 -12.28 18.69
C ARG A 151 -14.86 -11.38 19.57
N ALA A 152 -14.35 -10.89 20.70
CA ALA A 152 -15.06 -9.97 21.58
C ALA A 152 -15.36 -8.60 20.93
N GLN A 153 -14.55 -8.18 19.95
CA GLN A 153 -14.78 -6.97 19.15
C GLN A 153 -15.78 -7.18 18.00
N ARG A 154 -16.37 -8.37 17.87
CA ARG A 154 -17.38 -8.61 16.83
C ARG A 154 -18.74 -8.12 17.28
N ILE A 155 -19.36 -7.31 16.43
CA ILE A 155 -20.74 -6.90 16.54
C ILE A 155 -21.61 -7.76 15.62
N PRO A 156 -22.87 -8.03 16.00
CA PRO A 156 -23.83 -8.65 15.10
C PRO A 156 -24.07 -7.73 13.90
N LEU A 157 -24.09 -8.32 12.71
CA LEU A 157 -24.47 -7.63 11.49
C LEU A 157 -25.98 -7.85 11.28
N ASP A 158 -26.78 -7.02 11.93
CA ASP A 158 -28.24 -7.04 11.82
C ASP A 158 -28.74 -6.37 10.53
N LYS A 159 -30.02 -6.58 10.23
CA LYS A 159 -30.67 -6.05 9.03
C LYS A 159 -30.52 -4.53 8.91
N ALA A 160 -30.64 -3.80 10.03
CA ALA A 160 -30.52 -2.35 10.07
C ALA A 160 -29.13 -1.86 9.61
N ARG A 161 -28.05 -2.52 10.03
CA ARG A 161 -26.70 -2.19 9.56
C ARG A 161 -26.51 -2.50 8.08
N ILE A 162 -27.05 -3.61 7.59
CA ILE A 162 -27.00 -3.95 6.16
C ILE A 162 -27.77 -2.90 5.33
N GLU A 163 -28.98 -2.53 5.77
CA GLU A 163 -29.79 -1.46 5.15
C GLU A 163 -29.04 -0.13 5.16
N GLN A 164 -28.31 0.20 6.24
CA GLN A 164 -27.46 1.38 6.31
C GLN A 164 -26.34 1.36 5.26
N LEU A 165 -25.63 0.23 5.13
CA LEU A 165 -24.56 0.09 4.13
C LEU A 165 -25.12 0.14 2.70
N GLU A 166 -26.27 -0.49 2.43
CA GLU A 166 -26.95 -0.41 1.13
C GLU A 166 -27.40 1.02 0.81
N HIS A 167 -27.96 1.74 1.78
CA HIS A 167 -28.33 3.15 1.60
C HIS A 167 -27.10 4.01 1.26
N LEU A 168 -25.97 3.81 1.95
CA LEU A 168 -24.72 4.50 1.65
C LEU A 168 -24.16 4.13 0.27
N ARG A 169 -24.22 2.85 -0.10
CA ARG A 169 -23.81 2.37 -1.43
C ARG A 169 -24.67 2.97 -2.53
N GLN A 170 -25.99 3.03 -2.37
CA GLN A 170 -26.92 3.57 -3.36
C GLN A 170 -26.80 5.09 -3.47
N SER A 171 -26.75 5.80 -2.35
CA SER A 171 -26.64 7.26 -2.32
C SER A 171 -25.31 7.74 -2.90
N THR A 172 -24.20 7.03 -2.69
CA THR A 172 -22.90 7.38 -3.31
C THR A 172 -22.71 6.76 -4.70
N GLY A 173 -23.46 5.70 -5.01
CA GLY A 173 -23.27 4.82 -6.18
C GLY A 173 -21.85 4.32 -6.37
N ILE A 174 -21.08 4.22 -5.28
CA ILE A 174 -19.73 3.65 -5.25
C ILE A 174 -19.83 2.26 -4.63
N GLY A 175 -19.45 1.25 -5.39
CA GLY A 175 -19.39 -0.13 -4.91
C GLY A 175 -18.19 -0.39 -3.98
N PRO A 176 -18.21 -1.49 -3.21
CA PRO A 176 -17.11 -1.85 -2.30
C PRO A 176 -15.73 -1.85 -2.95
N GLN A 177 -15.57 -2.32 -4.19
CA GLN A 177 -14.25 -2.34 -4.85
C GLN A 177 -13.66 -0.93 -5.03
N ALA A 178 -14.47 0.02 -5.47
CA ALA A 178 -14.05 1.40 -5.65
C ALA A 178 -13.78 2.09 -4.29
N LEU A 179 -14.49 1.69 -3.22
CA LEU A 179 -14.24 2.17 -1.85
C LEU A 179 -12.80 1.90 -1.37
N PHE A 180 -12.22 0.76 -1.76
CA PHE A 180 -10.87 0.34 -1.37
C PHE A 180 -9.78 0.65 -2.41
N THR A 181 -10.14 1.14 -3.59
CA THR A 181 -9.14 1.46 -4.63
C THR A 181 -8.28 2.64 -4.15
N GLY A 182 -7.00 2.38 -3.89
CA GLY A 182 -6.06 3.39 -3.35
C GLY A 182 -6.12 3.59 -1.83
N ALA A 183 -6.89 2.78 -1.09
CA ALA A 183 -7.00 2.86 0.37
C ALA A 183 -5.85 2.12 1.07
N GLY A 184 -4.76 2.82 1.42
CA GLY A 184 -3.63 2.24 2.17
C GLY A 184 -3.86 2.10 3.68
N ASP A 185 -4.92 2.74 4.19
CA ASP A 185 -5.31 2.84 5.59
C ASP A 185 -6.35 1.80 6.03
N ALA A 186 -6.71 0.86 5.14
CA ALA A 186 -7.72 -0.14 5.43
C ALA A 186 -7.29 -1.07 6.58
N PRO A 187 -8.15 -1.30 7.60
CA PRO A 187 -7.89 -2.26 8.67
C PRO A 187 -7.47 -3.65 8.17
N ALA A 188 -6.51 -4.27 8.85
CA ALA A 188 -5.98 -5.57 8.44
C ALA A 188 -7.09 -6.64 8.32
N GLY A 189 -7.20 -7.24 7.14
CA GLY A 189 -8.20 -8.25 6.81
C GLY A 189 -9.55 -7.71 6.35
N LEU A 190 -9.71 -6.38 6.27
CA LEU A 190 -10.85 -5.75 5.60
C LEU A 190 -10.54 -5.54 4.12
N ASN A 191 -11.42 -6.02 3.24
CA ASN A 191 -11.32 -5.84 1.79
C ASN A 191 -12.72 -5.79 1.15
N SER A 192 -12.78 -5.51 -0.16
CA SER A 192 -14.05 -5.40 -0.89
C SER A 192 -14.90 -6.68 -0.83
N ASN A 193 -14.27 -7.86 -0.83
CA ASN A 193 -14.98 -9.14 -0.78
C ASN A 193 -15.65 -9.37 0.57
N ALA A 194 -15.01 -8.93 1.66
CA ALA A 194 -15.64 -8.96 2.98
C ALA A 194 -16.90 -8.09 2.99
N VAL A 195 -16.83 -6.87 2.46
CA VAL A 195 -18.00 -5.97 2.40
C VAL A 195 -19.09 -6.52 1.49
N TYR A 196 -18.77 -7.13 0.35
CA TYR A 196 -19.79 -7.84 -0.45
C TYR A 196 -20.45 -8.96 0.36
N ALA A 197 -19.68 -9.77 1.10
CA ALA A 197 -20.26 -10.81 1.96
C ALA A 197 -21.15 -10.25 3.10
N TRP A 198 -20.90 -9.02 3.55
CA TRP A 198 -21.77 -8.31 4.50
C TRP A 198 -23.10 -7.92 3.85
N LEU A 199 -23.04 -7.29 2.67
CA LEU A 199 -24.22 -6.85 1.91
C LEU A 199 -25.09 -8.03 1.46
N ASP A 200 -24.46 -9.14 1.08
CA ASP A 200 -25.16 -10.39 0.70
C ASP A 200 -25.75 -11.15 1.91
N GLY A 201 -25.51 -10.69 3.15
CA GLY A 201 -25.94 -11.36 4.37
C GLY A 201 -25.23 -12.68 4.67
N ARG A 202 -24.12 -12.99 3.98
CA ARG A 202 -23.33 -14.22 4.20
C ARG A 202 -22.53 -14.21 5.50
N MET A 203 -22.34 -13.02 6.10
CA MET A 203 -21.68 -12.86 7.39
C MET A 203 -22.68 -12.37 8.44
N THR A 204 -22.76 -13.05 9.59
CA THR A 204 -23.65 -12.67 10.70
C THR A 204 -22.97 -11.80 11.76
N HIS A 205 -21.63 -11.79 11.79
CA HIS A 205 -20.84 -11.04 12.76
C HIS A 205 -19.60 -10.46 12.09
N ILE A 206 -19.30 -9.20 12.39
CA ILE A 206 -18.16 -8.47 11.83
C ILE A 206 -17.46 -7.70 12.93
N ARG A 207 -16.19 -7.32 12.74
CA ARG A 207 -15.51 -6.48 13.74
C ARG A 207 -16.09 -5.06 13.72
N ALA A 208 -16.26 -4.45 14.89
CA ALA A 208 -16.79 -3.09 15.01
C ALA A 208 -15.94 -2.07 14.23
N ASP A 209 -14.63 -2.11 14.39
CA ASP A 209 -13.68 -1.22 13.71
C ASP A 209 -13.73 -1.35 12.17
N HIS A 210 -13.97 -2.56 11.66
CA HIS A 210 -14.17 -2.78 10.23
C HIS A 210 -15.47 -2.14 9.73
N TYR A 211 -16.56 -2.25 10.50
CA TYR A 211 -17.84 -1.64 10.16
C TYR A 211 -17.75 -0.11 10.15
N ASP A 212 -17.19 0.45 11.22
CA ASP A 212 -17.07 1.90 11.42
C ASP A 212 -16.24 2.53 10.30
N TYR A 213 -15.08 1.91 9.96
CA TYR A 213 -14.25 2.35 8.84
C TYR A 213 -15.03 2.40 7.52
N VAL A 214 -15.80 1.35 7.20
CA VAL A 214 -16.57 1.28 5.94
C VAL A 214 -17.67 2.35 5.91
N VAL A 215 -18.38 2.53 7.01
CA VAL A 215 -19.42 3.56 7.15
C VAL A 215 -18.84 4.96 7.01
N GLU A 216 -17.75 5.26 7.73
CA GLU A 216 -17.07 6.54 7.68
C GLU A 216 -16.54 6.85 6.29
N ARG A 217 -15.90 5.86 5.65
CA ARG A 217 -15.36 6.03 4.30
C ARG A 217 -16.46 6.27 3.27
N TRP A 218 -17.59 5.57 3.33
CA TRP A 218 -18.72 5.89 2.47
C TRP A 218 -19.34 7.26 2.76
N ARG A 219 -19.44 7.65 4.03
CA ARG A 219 -19.94 8.99 4.42
C ARG A 219 -19.04 10.13 3.94
N SER A 220 -17.74 9.89 3.80
CA SER A 220 -16.78 10.85 3.26
C SER A 220 -16.93 11.09 1.75
N ILE A 221 -17.60 10.17 1.05
CA ILE A 221 -17.83 10.27 -0.39
C ILE A 221 -19.07 11.14 -0.64
N PRO A 222 -18.97 12.20 -1.47
CA PRO A 222 -20.11 13.04 -1.80
C PRO A 222 -21.27 12.24 -2.42
N ALA A 223 -22.48 12.49 -1.92
CA ALA A 223 -23.69 11.84 -2.41
C ALA A 223 -23.92 12.10 -3.91
N ARG A 224 -24.61 11.19 -4.59
CA ARG A 224 -25.04 11.36 -5.97
C ARG A 224 -26.25 12.27 -6.02
N LEU A 225 -26.18 13.19 -6.96
CA LEU A 225 -27.24 14.06 -7.38
C LEU A 225 -27.90 13.45 -8.61
N GLU A 226 -29.22 13.25 -8.56
CA GLU A 226 -29.98 12.89 -9.75
C GLU A 226 -29.96 14.04 -10.77
N LEU A 227 -29.69 13.72 -12.03
CA LEU A 227 -29.79 14.68 -13.12
C LEU A 227 -31.23 14.75 -13.60
N THR A 228 -32.00 15.70 -13.08
CA THR A 228 -33.35 16.00 -13.57
C THR A 228 -33.27 16.74 -14.92
N PRO A 229 -34.34 16.76 -15.75
CA PRO A 229 -34.37 17.56 -16.97
C PRO A 229 -34.03 19.04 -16.74
N ALA A 230 -34.50 19.62 -15.63
CA ALA A 230 -34.20 21.00 -15.26
C ALA A 230 -32.70 21.23 -14.96
N ARG A 231 -32.05 20.31 -14.24
CA ARG A 231 -30.60 20.38 -14.00
C ARG A 231 -29.81 20.29 -15.30
N ARG A 232 -30.20 19.38 -16.21
CA ARG A 232 -29.57 19.25 -17.53
C ARG A 232 -29.73 20.53 -18.37
N ALA A 233 -30.94 21.07 -18.42
CA ALA A 233 -31.22 22.33 -19.11
C ALA A 233 -30.35 23.48 -18.57
N ARG A 234 -30.19 23.57 -17.25
CA ARG A 234 -29.29 24.55 -16.63
C ARG A 234 -27.84 24.40 -17.10
N LEU A 235 -27.29 23.18 -17.13
CA LEU A 235 -25.92 22.94 -17.61
C LEU A 235 -25.75 23.34 -19.09
N VAL A 236 -26.74 23.03 -19.94
CA VAL A 236 -26.73 23.41 -21.36
C VAL A 236 -26.82 24.93 -21.52
N GLU A 237 -27.66 25.59 -20.73
CA GLU A 237 -27.81 27.04 -20.75
C GLU A 237 -26.51 27.76 -20.35
N GLU A 238 -25.84 27.30 -19.28
CA GLU A 238 -24.55 27.84 -18.86
C GLU A 238 -23.46 27.67 -19.94
N SER A 239 -23.43 26.51 -20.61
CA SER A 239 -22.51 26.31 -21.74
C SER A 239 -22.83 27.21 -22.93
N ARG A 240 -24.12 27.47 -23.19
CA ARG A 240 -24.56 28.37 -24.26
C ARG A 240 -24.24 29.83 -23.94
N ARG A 241 -24.51 30.29 -22.72
CA ARG A 241 -24.24 31.64 -22.19
C ARG A 241 -22.76 31.99 -22.33
N THR A 242 -21.89 31.08 -21.89
CA THR A 242 -20.43 31.28 -21.88
C THR A 242 -19.76 30.92 -23.21
N LYS A 243 -20.44 30.17 -24.09
CA LYS A 243 -19.88 29.53 -25.31
C LYS A 243 -18.60 28.73 -25.04
N VAL A 244 -18.42 28.25 -23.81
CA VAL A 244 -17.30 27.40 -23.40
C VAL A 244 -17.72 25.94 -23.48
N GLY A 245 -17.02 25.19 -24.35
CA GLY A 245 -17.24 23.75 -24.53
C GLY A 245 -16.70 22.91 -23.37
N TRP A 246 -17.15 21.65 -23.31
CA TRP A 246 -16.86 20.70 -22.22
C TRP A 246 -15.36 20.52 -21.93
N THR A 247 -14.52 20.44 -22.96
CA THR A 247 -13.06 20.31 -22.77
C THR A 247 -12.45 21.56 -22.15
N ALA A 248 -12.93 22.75 -22.54
CA ALA A 248 -12.39 24.01 -22.05
C ALA A 248 -12.80 24.26 -20.59
N ILE A 249 -14.04 23.93 -20.21
CA ILE A 249 -14.47 24.06 -18.81
C ILE A 249 -13.71 23.09 -17.90
N LEU A 250 -13.48 21.84 -18.30
CA LEU A 250 -12.70 20.90 -17.49
C LEU A 250 -11.24 21.35 -17.29
N ARG A 251 -10.65 21.95 -18.33
CA ARG A 251 -9.32 22.58 -18.22
C ARG A 251 -9.34 23.76 -17.23
N HIS A 252 -10.43 24.52 -17.17
CA HIS A 252 -10.57 25.63 -16.24
C HIS A 252 -10.70 25.16 -14.78
N ILE A 253 -11.42 24.06 -14.53
CA ILE A 253 -11.57 23.47 -13.18
C ILE A 253 -10.28 22.77 -12.73
N GLY A 254 -9.45 22.29 -13.67
CA GLY A 254 -8.23 21.55 -13.35
C GLY A 254 -8.49 20.11 -12.88
N LEU A 255 -9.65 19.53 -13.20
CA LEU A 255 -9.97 18.14 -12.86
C LEU A 255 -9.16 17.16 -13.70
N SER A 256 -8.73 16.06 -13.07
CA SER A 256 -8.06 14.96 -13.77
C SER A 256 -9.05 14.22 -14.69
N PRO A 257 -8.62 13.73 -15.86
CA PRO A 257 -9.44 12.87 -16.73
C PRO A 257 -9.98 11.61 -16.04
N GLN A 258 -9.36 11.17 -14.94
CA GLN A 258 -9.81 10.03 -14.14
C GLN A 258 -11.08 10.35 -13.31
N GLN A 259 -11.33 11.63 -13.05
CA GLN A 259 -12.46 12.08 -12.23
C GLN A 259 -13.65 12.48 -13.10
N LEU A 260 -13.41 13.17 -14.21
CA LEU A 260 -14.44 13.67 -15.10
C LEU A 260 -13.90 13.94 -16.51
N THR A 261 -14.56 13.41 -17.54
CA THR A 261 -14.17 13.58 -18.94
C THR A 261 -15.15 14.50 -19.71
N PRO A 262 -14.74 15.06 -20.87
CA PRO A 262 -15.66 15.82 -21.72
C PRO A 262 -16.84 14.98 -22.22
N VAL A 263 -16.64 13.66 -22.36
CA VAL A 263 -17.68 12.71 -22.76
C VAL A 263 -18.72 12.59 -21.65
N ASP A 264 -18.31 12.55 -20.39
CA ASP A 264 -19.22 12.50 -19.24
C ASP A 264 -20.11 13.74 -19.21
N LEU A 265 -19.54 14.94 -19.33
CA LEU A 265 -20.33 16.19 -19.38
C LEU A 265 -21.34 16.21 -20.54
N SER A 266 -20.93 15.72 -21.72
CA SER A 266 -21.84 15.55 -22.85
C SER A 266 -22.96 14.55 -22.52
N GLN A 267 -22.65 13.43 -21.88
CA GLN A 267 -23.63 12.45 -21.45
C GLN A 267 -24.57 12.97 -20.35
N TRP A 268 -24.08 13.86 -19.48
CA TRP A 268 -24.90 14.55 -18.49
C TRP A 268 -25.93 15.45 -19.19
N ALA A 269 -25.47 16.31 -20.10
CA ALA A 269 -26.32 17.21 -20.87
C ALA A 269 -27.37 16.45 -21.69
N ASN A 270 -26.97 15.34 -22.33
CA ASN A 270 -27.84 14.53 -23.17
C ASN A 270 -28.73 13.53 -22.41
N GLY A 271 -28.61 13.46 -21.07
CA GLY A 271 -29.43 12.56 -20.24
C GLY A 271 -29.08 11.08 -20.32
N LYS A 272 -27.91 10.72 -20.85
CA LYS A 272 -27.42 9.33 -20.87
C LYS A 272 -26.97 8.84 -19.49
N ILE A 273 -26.61 9.77 -18.60
CA ILE A 273 -26.26 9.49 -17.20
C ILE A 273 -27.40 10.01 -16.32
N ALA A 274 -27.96 9.13 -15.47
CA ALA A 274 -29.08 9.46 -14.58
C ALA A 274 -28.65 10.20 -13.31
N SER A 275 -27.45 9.93 -12.79
CA SER A 275 -26.95 10.56 -11.55
C SER A 275 -25.44 10.75 -11.55
N VAL A 276 -24.99 11.82 -10.90
CA VAL A 276 -23.59 12.28 -10.87
C VAL A 276 -23.18 12.60 -9.44
N ARG A 277 -21.90 12.65 -9.13
CA ARG A 277 -21.48 13.10 -7.80
C ARG A 277 -21.83 14.58 -7.60
N SER A 278 -22.42 14.90 -6.45
CA SER A 278 -22.91 16.25 -6.14
C SER A 278 -21.80 17.31 -6.10
N ASP A 279 -20.61 16.95 -5.62
CA ASP A 279 -19.44 17.82 -5.59
C ASP A 279 -18.94 18.17 -6.99
N LEU A 280 -18.84 17.18 -7.89
CA LEU A 280 -18.44 17.40 -9.28
C LEU A 280 -19.47 18.25 -10.03
N TRP A 281 -20.76 18.00 -9.80
CA TRP A 281 -21.82 18.83 -10.36
C TRP A 281 -21.71 20.29 -9.92
N LYS A 282 -21.51 20.50 -8.61
CA LYS A 282 -21.33 21.84 -8.02
C LYS A 282 -20.11 22.55 -8.61
N GLN A 283 -18.95 21.89 -8.65
CA GLN A 283 -17.72 22.44 -9.22
C GLN A 283 -17.89 22.85 -10.69
N VAL A 284 -18.56 22.02 -11.50
CA VAL A 284 -18.82 22.34 -12.91
C VAL A 284 -19.71 23.56 -13.06
N LEU A 285 -20.80 23.65 -12.29
CA LEU A 285 -21.70 24.80 -12.36
C LEU A 285 -21.07 26.08 -11.79
N GLU A 286 -20.29 26.00 -10.71
CA GLU A 286 -19.56 27.14 -10.16
C GLU A 286 -18.50 27.66 -11.14
N ALA A 287 -17.79 26.76 -11.82
CA ALA A 287 -16.84 27.15 -12.86
C ALA A 287 -17.51 27.82 -14.06
N TYR A 288 -18.71 27.36 -14.46
CA TYR A 288 -19.48 28.07 -15.47
C TYR A 288 -19.96 29.44 -15.00
N ALA A 289 -20.47 29.53 -13.77
CA ALA A 289 -20.95 30.78 -13.18
C ALA A 289 -19.84 31.84 -13.03
N ALA A 290 -18.59 31.41 -12.80
CA ALA A 290 -17.42 32.29 -12.70
C ALA A 290 -16.97 32.87 -14.06
N LEU A 291 -17.40 32.26 -15.18
CA LEU A 291 -17.04 32.74 -16.51
C LEU A 291 -17.97 33.89 -16.95
N PRO A 292 -17.42 34.94 -17.59
CA PRO A 292 -18.23 36.01 -18.15
C PRO A 292 -19.10 35.50 -19.30
N ASP A 293 -20.19 36.20 -19.57
CA ASP A 293 -21.01 35.97 -20.76
C ASP A 293 -20.14 36.07 -22.01
N ALA A 294 -20.37 35.18 -22.98
CA ALA A 294 -19.64 35.24 -24.22
C ALA A 294 -19.94 36.57 -24.91
N ALA A 295 -18.91 37.41 -25.06
CA ALA A 295 -19.01 38.63 -25.84
C ALA A 295 -19.71 38.30 -27.18
N PRO A 296 -20.62 39.16 -27.65
CA PRO A 296 -21.22 38.98 -28.97
C PRO A 296 -20.05 38.82 -29.94
N LYS A 297 -19.97 37.66 -30.60
CA LYS A 297 -18.89 37.43 -31.57
C LYS A 297 -19.00 38.62 -32.52
N PRO A 298 -17.96 39.46 -32.67
CA PRO A 298 -17.98 40.47 -33.71
C PRO A 298 -18.33 39.69 -34.97
N LYS A 299 -19.25 40.21 -35.81
CA LYS A 299 -19.53 39.62 -37.11
C LYS A 299 -18.19 39.52 -37.81
N THR A 300 -17.52 38.38 -37.66
CA THR A 300 -16.24 38.15 -38.27
C THR A 300 -16.62 38.17 -39.72
N ALA A 301 -16.28 39.26 -40.41
CA ALA A 301 -16.41 39.36 -41.86
C ALA A 301 -15.96 37.99 -42.35
N GLN A 302 -16.88 37.23 -42.96
CA GLN A 302 -16.64 35.87 -43.39
C GLN A 302 -15.30 35.91 -44.09
N ARG A 303 -14.23 35.50 -43.39
CA ARG A 303 -12.94 35.39 -44.04
C ARG A 303 -13.23 34.30 -45.04
N PRO A 304 -13.24 34.61 -46.36
CA PRO A 304 -13.59 33.63 -47.37
C PRO A 304 -12.79 32.41 -47.01
N TYR A 305 -13.50 31.31 -46.78
CA TYR A 305 -12.92 30.06 -46.33
C TYR A 305 -11.72 29.78 -47.24
N GLN A 306 -10.51 30.07 -46.76
CA GLN A 306 -9.28 29.67 -47.40
C GLN A 306 -9.19 28.20 -47.07
N GLY A 307 -10.05 27.42 -47.72
CA GLY A 307 -9.97 25.97 -47.69
C GLY A 307 -8.55 25.65 -48.02
N GLY A 308 -7.83 25.06 -47.05
CA GLY A 308 -6.55 24.44 -47.30
C GLY A 308 -6.73 23.63 -48.56
N ARG A 309 -6.05 24.07 -49.62
CA ARG A 309 -6.28 23.65 -51.00
C ARG A 309 -6.37 22.13 -51.06
N SER A 310 -7.58 21.60 -51.11
CA SER A 310 -7.84 20.31 -51.76
C SER A 310 -7.68 20.61 -53.25
N THR A 311 -6.44 20.75 -53.73
CA THR A 311 -6.07 21.03 -55.12
C THR A 311 -6.41 19.89 -56.10
N GLY A 312 -7.02 18.81 -55.61
CA GLY A 312 -7.46 17.70 -56.46
C GLY A 312 -8.85 17.94 -57.05
N GLU A 313 -9.01 17.51 -58.29
CA GLU A 313 -10.32 17.32 -58.93
C GLU A 313 -11.22 16.48 -58.02
N ARG A 314 -12.47 16.91 -57.86
CA ARG A 314 -13.49 16.21 -57.07
C ARG A 314 -14.64 15.83 -57.99
N ARG A 315 -15.18 14.64 -57.80
CA ARG A 315 -16.41 14.20 -58.47
C ARG A 315 -17.50 13.92 -57.44
N VAL A 316 -18.74 13.90 -57.91
CA VAL A 316 -19.89 13.44 -57.12
C VAL A 316 -19.63 11.98 -56.71
N PHE A 317 -19.79 11.68 -55.42
CA PHE A 317 -19.68 10.32 -54.92
C PHE A 317 -21.06 9.67 -55.04
N THR A 318 -21.16 8.64 -55.87
CA THR A 318 -22.44 8.01 -56.24
C THR A 318 -22.67 6.74 -55.44
N GLU A 319 -23.92 6.26 -55.41
CA GLU A 319 -24.23 4.95 -54.79
C GLU A 319 -23.48 3.80 -55.48
N GLN A 320 -23.19 3.94 -56.78
CA GLN A 320 -22.38 2.98 -57.54
C GLN A 320 -20.93 2.92 -57.03
N ASP A 321 -20.32 4.06 -56.68
CA ASP A 321 -18.98 4.07 -56.09
C ASP A 321 -18.95 3.33 -54.75
N ARG A 322 -19.94 3.60 -53.90
CA ARG A 322 -20.10 2.93 -52.62
C ARG A 322 -20.27 1.42 -52.80
N ALA A 323 -21.20 1.00 -53.64
CA ALA A 323 -21.45 -0.41 -53.93
C ALA A 323 -20.18 -1.11 -54.44
N THR A 324 -19.41 -0.44 -55.30
CA THR A 324 -18.13 -0.97 -55.81
C THR A 324 -17.10 -1.16 -54.69
N LEU A 325 -16.95 -0.20 -53.77
CA LEU A 325 -16.05 -0.34 -52.61
C LEU A 325 -16.48 -1.48 -51.69
N GLU A 326 -17.79 -1.64 -51.46
CA GLU A 326 -18.35 -2.72 -50.64
C GLU A 326 -18.10 -4.09 -51.28
N THR A 327 -18.40 -4.24 -52.58
CA THR A 327 -18.13 -5.47 -53.33
C THR A 327 -16.66 -5.85 -53.32
N GLU A 328 -15.75 -4.91 -53.56
CA GLU A 328 -14.30 -5.19 -53.57
C GLU A 328 -13.76 -5.53 -52.17
N ARG A 329 -14.30 -4.90 -51.13
CA ARG A 329 -13.98 -5.24 -49.74
C ARG A 329 -14.44 -6.65 -49.40
N GLU A 330 -15.63 -7.05 -49.82
CA GLU A 330 -16.18 -8.39 -49.59
C GLU A 330 -15.42 -9.46 -50.37
N ARG A 331 -15.16 -9.22 -51.66
CA ARG A 331 -14.38 -10.11 -52.55
C ARG A 331 -13.01 -10.45 -51.97
N THR A 332 -12.29 -9.43 -51.50
CA THR A 332 -10.92 -9.60 -50.99
C THR A 332 -10.87 -10.01 -49.52
N GLY A 333 -11.92 -9.74 -48.74
CA GLY A 333 -11.93 -9.89 -47.29
C GLY A 333 -10.97 -8.95 -46.55
N VAL A 334 -10.43 -7.92 -47.22
CA VAL A 334 -9.43 -7.01 -46.69
C VAL A 334 -10.07 -5.73 -46.17
N SER A 335 -9.90 -5.45 -44.86
CA SER A 335 -10.38 -4.20 -44.24
C SER A 335 -9.65 -2.97 -44.78
N GLN A 336 -10.23 -1.78 -44.63
CA GLN A 336 -9.64 -0.51 -45.08
C GLN A 336 -8.25 -0.26 -44.47
N ALA A 337 -8.07 -0.60 -43.20
CA ALA A 337 -6.78 -0.44 -42.52
C ALA A 337 -5.73 -1.45 -43.01
N GLU A 338 -6.16 -2.63 -43.43
CA GLU A 338 -5.29 -3.66 -43.99
C GLU A 338 -4.96 -3.37 -45.47
N LEU A 339 -5.90 -2.82 -46.24
CA LEU A 339 -5.68 -2.33 -47.61
C LEU A 339 -4.51 -1.35 -47.64
N LEU A 340 -4.57 -0.31 -46.79
CA LEU A 340 -3.52 0.71 -46.69
C LEU A 340 -2.19 0.15 -46.14
N ARG A 341 -2.19 -1.01 -45.48
CA ARG A 341 -0.96 -1.69 -45.05
C ARG A 341 -0.34 -2.50 -46.19
N ARG A 342 -1.15 -3.22 -46.97
CA ARG A 342 -0.71 -4.12 -48.05
C ARG A 342 -0.30 -3.38 -49.32
N VAL A 343 -1.03 -2.33 -49.70
CA VAL A 343 -0.79 -1.60 -50.95
C VAL A 343 -0.22 -0.22 -50.62
N LYS A 344 1.11 -0.09 -50.74
CA LYS A 344 1.83 1.16 -50.48
C LYS A 344 2.16 1.96 -51.74
N ALA A 345 2.28 1.28 -52.88
CA ALA A 345 2.65 1.92 -54.13
C ALA A 345 1.62 3.00 -54.53
N GLY A 346 2.08 4.24 -54.65
CA GLY A 346 1.25 5.39 -55.05
C GLY A 346 0.19 5.83 -54.04
N GLN A 347 0.22 5.33 -52.79
CA GLN A 347 -0.77 5.70 -51.76
C GLN A 347 -0.79 7.22 -51.55
N PRO A 348 -1.94 7.90 -51.66
CA PRO A 348 -2.05 9.31 -51.34
C PRO A 348 -1.83 9.58 -49.85
N ASP A 349 -0.98 10.58 -49.52
CA ASP A 349 -0.55 10.87 -48.15
C ASP A 349 -1.70 11.26 -47.21
N ASP A 350 -2.76 11.85 -47.76
CA ASP A 350 -3.93 12.28 -46.98
C ASP A 350 -5.00 11.18 -46.87
N LEU A 351 -4.81 10.01 -47.47
CA LEU A 351 -5.77 8.90 -47.41
C LEU A 351 -5.61 8.11 -46.12
N THR A 352 -6.66 8.07 -45.30
CA THR A 352 -6.70 7.30 -44.06
C THR A 352 -7.80 6.25 -44.09
N ALA A 353 -7.67 5.19 -43.29
CA ALA A 353 -8.71 4.17 -43.16
C ALA A 353 -10.06 4.76 -42.71
N GLY A 354 -10.02 5.83 -41.91
CA GLY A 354 -11.19 6.59 -41.48
C GLY A 354 -11.91 7.29 -42.64
N LYS A 355 -11.17 7.85 -43.62
CA LYS A 355 -11.79 8.44 -44.83
C LYS A 355 -12.52 7.38 -45.66
N ILE A 356 -11.86 6.25 -45.92
CA ILE A 356 -12.46 5.14 -46.69
C ILE A 356 -13.69 4.57 -45.97
N SER A 357 -13.59 4.36 -44.66
CA SER A 357 -14.72 3.93 -43.82
C SER A 357 -15.86 4.95 -43.84
N GLY A 358 -15.53 6.24 -43.82
CA GLY A 358 -16.49 7.33 -43.96
C GLY A 358 -17.24 7.27 -45.29
N TRP A 359 -16.57 6.99 -46.40
CA TRP A 359 -17.23 6.87 -47.71
C TRP A 359 -18.25 5.72 -47.77
N ILE A 360 -17.96 4.60 -47.09
CA ILE A 360 -18.84 3.44 -47.05
C ILE A 360 -20.02 3.65 -46.10
N ASN A 361 -19.76 4.19 -44.89
CA ASN A 361 -20.77 4.26 -43.82
C ASN A 361 -21.54 5.59 -43.76
N ASN A 362 -20.96 6.67 -44.30
CA ASN A 362 -21.55 8.02 -44.31
C ASN A 362 -21.11 8.76 -45.59
N PRO A 363 -21.66 8.36 -46.75
CA PRO A 363 -21.15 8.78 -48.06
C PRO A 363 -21.17 10.30 -48.20
N PRO A 364 -20.03 10.94 -48.50
CA PRO A 364 -19.99 12.40 -48.70
C PRO A 364 -20.64 12.77 -50.03
N THR A 365 -21.06 14.03 -50.21
CA THR A 365 -21.61 14.49 -51.50
C THR A 365 -20.57 14.46 -52.63
N THR A 366 -19.30 14.73 -52.31
CA THR A 366 -18.19 14.69 -53.27
C THR A 366 -16.97 14.02 -52.67
N VAL A 367 -16.15 13.41 -53.51
CA VAL A 367 -14.87 12.79 -53.14
C VAL A 367 -13.76 13.29 -54.07
N PRO A 368 -12.50 13.45 -53.59
CA PRO A 368 -11.38 13.68 -54.50
C PRO A 368 -11.16 12.48 -55.42
N VAL A 369 -11.13 12.72 -56.73
CA VAL A 369 -11.05 11.69 -57.78
C VAL A 369 -9.84 10.78 -57.57
N ARG A 370 -8.66 11.37 -57.36
CA ARG A 370 -7.41 10.64 -57.09
C ARG A 370 -7.53 9.65 -55.92
N LEU A 371 -8.24 10.01 -54.86
CA LEU A 371 -8.32 9.18 -53.66
C LEU A 371 -9.24 7.98 -53.87
N ILE A 372 -10.40 8.19 -54.50
CA ILE A 372 -11.35 7.12 -54.75
C ILE A 372 -10.83 6.13 -55.80
N GLU A 373 -10.21 6.64 -56.87
CA GLU A 373 -9.62 5.79 -57.92
C GLU A 373 -8.46 4.96 -57.40
N TRP A 374 -7.56 5.55 -56.61
CA TRP A 374 -6.49 4.79 -55.98
C TRP A 374 -7.05 3.71 -55.05
N THR A 375 -8.07 4.03 -54.25
CA THR A 375 -8.68 3.05 -53.31
C THR A 375 -9.30 1.86 -54.04
N LEU A 376 -10.05 2.12 -55.12
CA LEU A 376 -10.63 1.07 -55.96
C LEU A 376 -9.56 0.25 -56.67
N GLY A 377 -8.55 0.90 -57.25
CA GLY A 377 -7.42 0.22 -57.89
C GLY A 377 -6.63 -0.65 -56.92
N ALA A 378 -6.39 -0.15 -55.70
CA ALA A 378 -5.69 -0.89 -54.64
C ALA A 378 -6.44 -2.16 -54.26
N TRP A 379 -7.76 -2.11 -54.04
CA TRP A 379 -8.52 -3.33 -53.74
C TRP A 379 -8.58 -4.30 -54.93
N ARG A 380 -8.79 -3.79 -56.15
CA ARG A 380 -8.79 -4.61 -57.37
C ARG A 380 -7.46 -5.35 -57.59
N SER A 381 -6.35 -4.78 -57.13
CA SER A 381 -5.02 -5.42 -57.24
C SER A 381 -4.81 -6.59 -56.27
N LEU A 382 -5.67 -6.75 -55.26
CA LEU A 382 -5.57 -7.83 -54.29
C LEU A 382 -6.27 -9.11 -54.78
N PRO A 383 -5.72 -10.30 -54.46
CA PRO A 383 -6.36 -11.57 -54.80
C PRO A 383 -7.69 -11.75 -54.05
N ASP A 384 -8.55 -12.61 -54.59
CA ASP A 384 -9.78 -13.03 -53.93
C ASP A 384 -9.47 -13.67 -52.57
N LYS A 385 -10.39 -13.52 -51.62
CA LYS A 385 -10.28 -14.21 -50.33
C LYS A 385 -10.28 -15.71 -50.58
N ALA A 386 -9.26 -16.42 -50.08
CA ALA A 386 -9.21 -17.87 -50.15
C ALA A 386 -10.48 -18.46 -49.49
N LEU A 387 -11.25 -19.22 -50.27
CA LEU A 387 -12.52 -19.82 -49.86
C LEU A 387 -12.33 -20.90 -48.80
#